data_AF-A0AAE2WJR0-F1
#
_entry.id   AF-A0AAE2WJR0-F1
#
_cell.length_a   1.000
_cell.length_b   1.000
_cell.length_c   1.000
_cell.angle_alpha   90.00
_cell.angle_beta   90.00
_cell.angle_gamma   90.00
#
_symmetry.space_group_name_H-M   'P 1'
#
loop_
_entity.id
_entity.type
_entity.pdbx_description
1 polymer ?
#
loop_
_entity_poly.entity_id
_entity_poly.type
_entity_poly.pdbx_seq_one_letter_code
_entity_poly.pdbx_strand_id
1 'polypeptide(L)'
;TTRDTAGNVTTANTSHTYGVDTVAPVASIAIDNVTSDNVINTTESGQTIAVTGKVDNDVNAGDAVTVTVGNETYQTTVNADGKTWSVNVPGSVLAANGDVSASVTTRDTAGNVTTANTSHTYGVDTVAPTASISIDNVT
;
A
#
# COMPACT_ATOMS: atom_id res chain seq x y z
N THR A 1 14.88 44.99 29.31
CA THR A 1 15.91 45.64 30.15
C THR A 1 15.25 46.21 31.37
N THR A 2 15.87 46.10 32.53
CA THR A 2 15.40 46.75 33.76
C THR A 2 16.50 47.64 34.31
N ARG A 3 16.13 48.74 34.96
CA ARG A 3 17.05 49.73 35.52
C ARG A 3 16.67 49.99 36.98
N ASP A 4 17.64 49.93 37.89
CA ASP A 4 17.40 50.26 39.30
C ASP A 4 17.53 51.77 39.57
N THR A 5 17.14 52.19 40.79
CA THR A 5 17.17 53.60 41.23
C THR A 5 18.60 54.18 41.26
N ALA A 6 19.64 53.36 41.34
CA ALA A 6 21.05 53.77 41.29
C ALA A 6 21.58 53.89 39.84
N GLY A 7 20.77 53.52 38.84
CA GLY A 7 21.11 53.64 37.43
C GLY A 7 21.76 52.40 36.82
N ASN A 8 21.89 51.30 37.55
CA ASN A 8 22.43 50.04 37.02
C ASN A 8 21.42 49.42 36.06
N VAL A 9 21.92 48.90 34.93
CA VAL A 9 21.08 48.35 33.85
C VAL A 9 21.37 46.87 33.67
N THR A 10 20.32 46.05 33.72
CA THR A 10 20.40 44.62 33.38
C THR A 10 19.59 44.36 32.11
N THR A 11 20.24 43.69 31.16
CA THR A 11 19.60 43.21 29.92
C THR A 11 19.47 41.71 30.01
N ALA A 12 18.23 41.21 30.14
CA ALA A 12 17.93 39.80 29.94
C ALA A 12 17.61 39.58 28.46
N ASN A 13 18.35 38.69 27.82
CA ASN A 13 18.14 38.23 26.46
C ASN A 13 17.67 36.77 26.51
N THR A 14 16.66 36.45 25.71
CA THR A 14 16.23 35.07 25.46
C THR A 14 16.19 34.87 23.96
N SER A 15 16.79 33.79 23.49
CA SER A 15 16.76 33.38 22.09
C SER A 15 16.07 32.03 22.00
N HIS A 16 15.06 31.92 21.13
CA HIS A 16 14.45 30.66 20.75
C HIS A 16 14.95 30.29 19.36
N THR A 17 15.59 29.13 19.24
CA THR A 17 15.98 28.55 17.95
C THR A 17 14.83 27.69 17.44
N TYR A 18 14.47 27.85 16.16
CA TYR A 18 13.51 26.99 15.47
C TYR A 18 14.24 26.22 14.36
N GLY A 19 13.93 24.94 14.21
CA GLY A 19 14.32 24.13 13.05
C GLY A 19 13.20 24.14 12.02
N VAL A 20 13.57 24.18 10.73
CA VAL A 20 12.64 24.05 9.61
C VAL A 20 13.13 22.88 8.77
N ASP A 21 12.23 21.93 8.53
CA ASP A 21 12.47 20.79 7.65
C ASP A 21 11.36 20.75 6.60
N THR A 22 11.77 20.86 5.34
CA THR A 22 10.87 20.87 4.17
C THR A 22 11.19 19.73 3.20
N VAL A 23 12.06 18.79 3.58
CA VAL A 23 12.47 17.70 2.71
C VAL A 23 11.50 16.54 2.93
N ALA A 24 10.68 16.24 1.93
CA ALA A 24 9.78 15.10 2.01
C ALA A 24 10.54 13.76 1.92
N PRO A 25 10.06 12.70 2.59
CA PRO A 25 10.63 11.37 2.49
C PRO A 25 10.47 10.77 1.07
N VAL A 26 11.23 9.73 0.75
CA VAL A 26 11.09 8.95 -0.50
C VAL A 26 10.30 7.67 -0.21
N ALA A 27 9.39 7.29 -1.10
CA ALA A 27 8.59 6.07 -0.94
C ALA A 27 8.55 5.23 -2.22
N SER A 28 8.49 3.91 -2.06
CA SER A 28 8.21 2.96 -3.15
C SER A 28 7.25 1.87 -2.67
N ILE A 29 6.39 1.41 -3.56
CA ILE A 29 5.47 0.30 -3.35
C ILE A 29 5.37 -0.54 -4.62
N ALA A 30 5.33 -1.86 -4.46
CA ALA A 30 5.10 -2.84 -5.50
C ALA A 30 4.01 -3.82 -5.05
N ILE A 31 3.32 -4.43 -6.01
CA ILE A 31 2.32 -5.49 -5.81
C ILE A 31 2.93 -6.77 -6.36
N ASP A 32 2.87 -7.86 -5.60
CA ASP A 32 3.28 -9.19 -6.04
C ASP A 32 2.19 -9.80 -6.96
N ASN A 33 2.47 -10.94 -7.58
CA ASN A 33 1.44 -11.65 -8.35
C ASN A 33 0.19 -11.93 -7.51
N VAL A 34 -0.98 -11.74 -8.12
CA VAL A 34 -2.25 -12.10 -7.49
C VAL A 34 -2.42 -13.60 -7.65
N THR A 35 -2.30 -14.35 -6.55
CA THR A 35 -2.07 -15.82 -6.54
C THR A 35 -0.70 -16.21 -7.13
N SER A 36 -0.33 -17.49 -7.07
CA SER A 36 0.99 -17.94 -7.49
C SER A 36 1.24 -17.85 -9.00
N ASP A 37 0.20 -17.93 -9.81
CA ASP A 37 0.24 -17.94 -11.27
C ASP A 37 -0.25 -16.62 -11.90
N ASN A 38 -0.60 -15.63 -11.07
CA ASN A 38 -1.12 -14.34 -11.51
C ASN A 38 -2.45 -14.46 -12.29
N VAL A 39 -3.24 -15.49 -12.00
CA VAL A 39 -4.54 -15.76 -12.63
C VAL A 39 -5.55 -16.15 -11.58
N ILE A 40 -6.75 -15.56 -11.62
CA ILE A 40 -7.88 -15.98 -10.78
C ILE A 40 -8.65 -17.09 -11.47
N ASN A 41 -8.66 -18.27 -10.86
CA ASN A 41 -9.45 -19.41 -11.33
C ASN A 41 -10.83 -19.51 -10.64
N THR A 42 -11.66 -20.45 -11.08
CA THR A 42 -13.01 -20.69 -10.51
C THR A 42 -12.98 -20.91 -9.00
N THR A 43 -12.01 -21.69 -8.50
CA THR A 43 -11.93 -22.02 -7.07
C THR A 43 -11.46 -20.83 -6.25
N GLU A 44 -10.53 -20.03 -6.75
CA GLU A 44 -10.05 -18.80 -6.12
C GLU A 44 -11.12 -17.70 -6.11
N SER A 45 -11.95 -17.62 -7.15
CA SER A 45 -13.06 -16.66 -7.21
C SER A 45 -14.09 -16.83 -6.09
N GLY A 46 -14.17 -18.03 -5.49
CA GLY A 46 -15.03 -18.34 -4.36
C GLY A 46 -14.36 -18.17 -2.98
N GLN A 47 -13.11 -17.74 -2.93
CA GLN A 47 -12.31 -17.62 -1.71
C GLN A 47 -11.93 -16.17 -1.40
N THR A 48 -11.35 -15.95 -0.23
CA THR A 48 -10.65 -14.69 0.07
C THR A 48 -9.18 -14.85 -0.31
N ILE A 49 -8.67 -13.95 -1.14
CA ILE A 49 -7.30 -13.97 -1.63
C ILE A 49 -6.51 -12.85 -0.96
N ALA A 50 -5.31 -13.17 -0.49
CA ALA A 50 -4.38 -12.17 0.01
C ALA A 50 -3.67 -11.49 -1.17
N VAL A 51 -3.92 -10.20 -1.36
CA VAL A 51 -3.09 -9.35 -2.22
C VAL A 51 -1.90 -8.89 -1.40
N THR A 52 -0.71 -9.16 -1.90
CA THR A 52 0.55 -8.90 -1.20
C THR A 52 1.47 -8.03 -2.03
N GLY A 53 2.47 -7.45 -1.39
CA GLY A 53 3.47 -6.69 -2.08
C GLY A 53 4.59 -6.24 -1.16
N LYS A 54 5.47 -5.39 -1.71
CA LYS A 54 6.63 -4.86 -1.00
C LYS A 54 6.64 -3.33 -0.99
N VAL A 55 7.33 -2.79 0.00
CA VAL A 55 7.66 -1.36 0.10
C VAL A 55 9.16 -1.19 0.30
N ASP A 56 9.66 -0.01 -0.03
CA ASP A 56 11.08 0.36 0.09
C ASP A 56 11.24 1.88 0.32
N ASN A 57 12.48 2.34 0.46
CA ASN A 57 12.91 3.70 0.84
C ASN A 57 12.53 4.05 2.29
N ASP A 58 11.99 5.24 2.53
CA ASP A 58 11.67 5.75 3.86
C ASP A 58 10.31 5.25 4.38
N VAL A 59 9.71 4.25 3.71
CA VAL A 59 8.48 3.62 4.17
C VAL A 59 8.76 2.75 5.40
N ASN A 60 7.94 2.88 6.43
CA ASN A 60 8.10 2.22 7.72
C ASN A 60 6.94 1.28 8.05
N ALA A 61 7.19 0.34 8.96
CA ALA A 61 6.13 -0.48 9.55
C ALA A 61 5.02 0.40 10.14
N GLY A 62 3.76 0.06 9.84
CA GLY A 62 2.60 0.85 10.25
C GLY A 62 2.21 1.97 9.28
N ASP A 63 2.99 2.27 8.24
CA ASP A 63 2.58 3.20 7.19
C ASP A 63 1.31 2.69 6.49
N ALA A 64 0.40 3.62 6.19
CA ALA A 64 -0.91 3.27 5.65
C ALA A 64 -0.81 2.85 4.18
N VAL A 65 -1.35 1.67 3.87
CA VAL A 65 -1.46 1.13 2.51
C VAL A 65 -2.94 1.06 2.12
N THR A 66 -3.26 1.62 0.96
CA THR A 66 -4.60 1.56 0.38
C THR A 66 -4.54 0.76 -0.90
N VAL A 67 -5.41 -0.25 -1.05
CA VAL A 67 -5.49 -1.13 -2.21
C VAL A 67 -6.86 -0.98 -2.84
N THR A 68 -6.92 -0.81 -4.15
CA THR A 68 -8.16 -0.65 -4.90
C THR A 68 -8.25 -1.70 -5.99
N VAL A 69 -9.39 -2.40 -6.05
CA VAL A 69 -9.74 -3.37 -7.09
C VAL A 69 -11.09 -2.96 -7.66
N GLY A 70 -11.11 -2.53 -8.91
CA GLY A 70 -12.31 -1.93 -9.52
C GLY A 70 -12.79 -0.71 -8.74
N ASN A 71 -13.98 -0.80 -8.13
CA ASN A 71 -14.57 0.27 -7.32
C ASN A 71 -14.43 0.04 -5.80
N GLU A 72 -13.87 -1.09 -5.38
CA GLU A 72 -13.72 -1.41 -3.95
C GLU A 72 -12.34 -1.00 -3.44
N THR A 73 -12.31 -0.49 -2.21
CA THR A 73 -11.09 -0.02 -1.54
C THR A 73 -10.90 -0.77 -0.24
N TYR A 74 -9.67 -1.25 -0.03
CA TYR A 74 -9.24 -1.99 1.14
C TYR A 74 -8.06 -1.27 1.78
N GLN A 75 -8.04 -1.24 3.11
CA GLN A 75 -6.98 -0.59 3.87
C GLN A 75 -6.21 -1.62 4.68
N THR A 76 -4.89 -1.44 4.71
CA THR A 76 -3.96 -2.19 5.54
C THR A 76 -2.80 -1.29 5.94
N THR A 77 -1.82 -1.84 6.64
CA THR A 77 -0.57 -1.14 6.93
C THR A 77 0.61 -1.98 6.46
N VAL A 78 1.76 -1.35 6.31
CA VAL A 78 3.04 -2.06 6.20
C VAL A 78 3.24 -2.92 7.44
N ASN A 79 3.62 -4.18 7.23
CA ASN A 79 3.81 -5.18 8.28
C ASN A 79 4.96 -4.79 9.22
N ALA A 80 5.07 -5.50 10.34
CA ALA A 80 6.12 -5.28 11.34
C ALA A 80 7.56 -5.46 10.80
N ASP A 81 7.72 -6.11 9.65
CA ASP A 81 9.01 -6.24 8.97
C ASP A 81 9.47 -4.97 8.25
N GLY A 82 8.58 -3.97 8.10
CA GLY A 82 8.84 -2.71 7.41
C GLY A 82 9.04 -2.86 5.89
N LYS A 83 8.75 -4.03 5.31
CA LYS A 83 9.09 -4.34 3.91
C LYS A 83 7.95 -4.97 3.14
N THR A 84 6.98 -5.58 3.81
CA THR A 84 5.86 -6.24 3.17
C THR A 84 4.53 -5.65 3.63
N TRP A 85 3.50 -5.83 2.82
CA TRP A 85 2.13 -5.53 3.17
C TRP A 85 1.23 -6.62 2.60
N SER A 86 0.07 -6.79 3.22
CA SER A 86 -0.94 -7.75 2.76
C SER A 86 -2.32 -7.22 3.09
N VAL A 87 -3.27 -7.46 2.19
CA VAL A 87 -4.70 -7.21 2.43
C VAL A 87 -5.54 -8.32 1.84
N ASN A 88 -6.60 -8.69 2.54
CA ASN A 88 -7.52 -9.74 2.10
C ASN A 88 -8.60 -9.13 1.21
N VAL A 89 -8.72 -9.64 0.00
CA VAL A 89 -9.71 -9.21 -1.01
C VAL A 89 -10.60 -10.41 -1.37
N PRO A 90 -11.93 -10.26 -1.44
CA PRO A 90 -12.80 -11.31 -1.95
C PRO A 90 -12.43 -11.67 -3.39
N GLY A 91 -12.26 -12.96 -3.65
CA GLY A 91 -11.95 -13.51 -4.97
C GLY A 91 -13.02 -13.20 -6.02
N SER A 92 -14.27 -12.98 -5.60
CA SER A 92 -15.36 -12.54 -6.48
C SER A 92 -15.12 -11.14 -7.04
N VAL A 93 -14.53 -10.23 -6.23
CA VAL A 93 -14.14 -8.88 -6.66
C VAL A 93 -12.95 -8.98 -7.60
N LEU A 94 -11.96 -9.82 -7.29
CA LEU A 94 -10.82 -10.03 -8.18
C LEU A 94 -11.24 -10.65 -9.52
N ALA A 95 -12.15 -11.63 -9.52
CA ALA A 95 -12.65 -12.27 -10.74
C ALA A 95 -13.51 -11.35 -11.62
N ALA A 96 -14.08 -10.29 -11.04
CA ALA A 96 -14.86 -9.28 -11.77
C ALA A 96 -13.98 -8.18 -12.40
N ASN A 97 -12.68 -8.15 -12.07
CA ASN A 97 -11.72 -7.14 -12.52
C ASN A 97 -10.47 -7.81 -13.11
N GLY A 98 -9.51 -7.04 -13.61
CA GLY A 98 -8.25 -7.56 -14.17
C GLY A 98 -7.00 -6.80 -13.72
N ASP A 99 -7.16 -5.87 -12.80
CA ASP A 99 -6.10 -5.03 -12.28
C ASP A 99 -6.34 -4.66 -10.81
N VAL A 100 -5.24 -4.44 -10.11
CA VAL A 100 -5.21 -3.96 -8.73
C VAL A 100 -4.24 -2.78 -8.66
N SER A 101 -4.62 -1.75 -7.91
CA SER A 101 -3.75 -0.62 -7.60
C SER A 101 -3.51 -0.52 -6.11
N ALA A 102 -2.33 -0.03 -5.73
CA ALA A 102 -1.95 0.17 -4.35
C ALA A 102 -1.21 1.49 -4.17
N SER A 103 -1.43 2.14 -3.03
CA SER A 103 -0.70 3.31 -2.61
C SER A 103 -0.21 3.17 -1.17
N VAL A 104 0.95 3.75 -0.88
CA VAL A 104 1.49 3.88 0.47
C VAL A 104 1.80 5.33 0.76
N THR A 105 1.46 5.79 1.96
CA THR A 105 1.81 7.14 2.42
C THR A 105 2.74 7.05 3.61
N THR A 106 3.91 7.68 3.49
CA THR A 106 4.88 7.79 4.57
C THR A 106 5.06 9.23 5.01
N ARG A 107 5.45 9.42 6.27
CA ARG A 107 5.59 10.73 6.91
C ARG A 107 6.85 10.76 7.77
N ASP A 108 7.63 11.83 7.64
CA ASP A 108 8.80 12.06 8.50
C ASP A 108 8.40 12.65 9.88
N THR A 109 9.40 12.86 10.74
CA THR A 109 9.18 13.43 12.08
C THR A 109 8.77 14.91 12.07
N ALA A 110 9.10 15.64 11.01
CA ALA A 110 8.72 17.05 10.83
C ALA A 110 7.30 17.21 10.28
N GLY A 111 6.70 16.13 9.80
CA GLY A 111 5.36 16.07 9.25
C GLY A 111 5.29 16.14 7.73
N ASN A 112 6.43 16.15 7.01
CA ASN A 112 6.42 16.10 5.56
C ASN A 112 5.93 14.71 5.09
N VAL A 113 5.20 14.68 3.98
CA VAL A 113 4.54 13.46 3.48
C VAL A 113 4.90 13.16 2.05
N THR A 114 4.96 11.87 1.74
CA THR A 114 5.06 11.37 0.37
C THR A 114 4.12 10.20 0.19
N THR A 115 3.42 10.17 -0.95
CA THR A 115 2.58 9.05 -1.36
C THR A 115 3.16 8.42 -2.63
N ALA A 116 3.46 7.12 -2.57
CA ALA A 116 3.83 6.32 -3.74
C ALA A 116 2.63 5.49 -4.19
N ASN A 117 2.53 5.24 -5.50
CA ASN A 117 1.42 4.49 -6.10
C ASN A 117 1.96 3.49 -7.12
N THR A 118 1.26 2.38 -7.29
CA THR A 118 1.54 1.37 -8.32
C THR A 118 0.25 0.68 -8.77
N SER A 119 0.31 0.00 -9.91
CA SER A 119 -0.73 -0.93 -10.36
C SER A 119 -0.13 -2.23 -10.87
N HIS A 120 -0.91 -3.29 -10.86
CA HIS A 120 -0.53 -4.61 -11.34
C HIS A 120 -1.73 -5.30 -11.99
N THR A 121 -1.50 -5.90 -13.16
CA THR A 121 -2.54 -6.61 -13.92
C THR A 121 -2.42 -8.11 -13.71
N TYR A 122 -3.55 -8.81 -13.69
CA TYR A 122 -3.64 -10.26 -13.54
C TYR A 122 -4.70 -10.83 -14.48
N GLY A 123 -4.63 -12.14 -14.75
CA GLY A 123 -5.59 -12.85 -15.60
C GLY A 123 -6.81 -13.33 -14.81
N VAL A 124 -7.91 -13.60 -15.51
CA VAL A 124 -9.07 -14.30 -14.94
C VAL A 124 -9.46 -15.43 -15.88
N ASP A 125 -9.45 -16.66 -15.38
CA ASP A 125 -9.86 -17.86 -16.11
C ASP A 125 -10.72 -18.76 -15.21
N THR A 126 -12.03 -18.50 -15.22
CA THR A 126 -13.01 -19.23 -14.42
C THR A 126 -13.75 -20.31 -15.22
N VAL A 127 -13.31 -20.62 -16.44
CA VAL A 127 -13.99 -21.57 -17.34
C VAL A 127 -13.23 -22.89 -17.37
N ALA A 128 -13.84 -23.92 -16.79
CA ALA A 128 -13.28 -25.27 -16.87
C ALA A 128 -13.34 -25.80 -18.32
N PRO A 129 -12.31 -26.55 -18.78
CA PRO A 129 -12.36 -27.19 -20.09
C PRO A 129 -13.48 -28.23 -20.14
N THR A 130 -14.19 -28.30 -21.27
CA THR A 130 -15.19 -29.33 -21.53
C THR A 130 -14.56 -30.53 -22.24
N ALA A 131 -14.73 -31.72 -21.67
CA ALA A 131 -14.35 -32.97 -22.32
C ALA A 131 -15.60 -33.64 -22.92
N SER A 132 -15.52 -34.11 -24.16
CA SER A 132 -16.55 -34.93 -24.79
C SER A 132 -15.95 -36.24 -25.32
N ILE A 133 -16.70 -37.32 -25.20
CA ILE A 133 -16.39 -38.63 -25.77
C ILE A 133 -17.55 -38.98 -26.70
N SER A 134 -17.25 -39.22 -27.97
CA SER A 134 -18.21 -39.77 -28.95
C SER A 134 -17.89 -41.24 -29.17
N ILE A 135 -18.91 -42.09 -29.18
CA ILE A 135 -18.78 -43.47 -29.63
C ILE A 135 -19.44 -43.51 -31.01
N ASP A 136 -18.67 -43.90 -32.03
CA ASP A 136 -19.24 -44.20 -33.35
C ASP A 136 -20.02 -45.51 -33.28
N ASN A 137 -21.25 -45.51 -33.77
CA ASN A 137 -22.02 -46.73 -33.93
C ASN A 137 -21.32 -47.63 -34.94
N VAL A 138 -21.04 -48.87 -34.54
CA VAL A 138 -20.55 -49.90 -35.45
C VAL A 138 -21.73 -50.33 -36.34
N THR A 139 -21.63 -50.08 -37.65
CA THR A 139 -22.56 -50.58 -38.67
C THR A 139 -22.32 -52.04 -38.99
#